data_AF-A0A9P0VX69-F1
#
_entry.id   AF-A0A9P0VX69-F1
#
_cell.length_a   1.000
_cell.length_b   1.000
_cell.length_c   1.000
_cell.angle_alpha   90.00
_cell.angle_beta   90.00
_cell.angle_gamma   90.00
#
_symmetry.space_group_name_H-M   'P 1'
#
loop_
_entity.id
_entity.type
_entity.pdbx_description
1 polymer ?
#
loop_
_entity_poly.entity_id
_entity_poly.type
_entity_poly.pdbx_seq_one_letter_code
_entity_poly.pdbx_strand_id
1 'polypeptide(L)'
;MVNYSEWMREVNDDTRISKLSIPGTHNAAASHTALPSVQCQGESITEQLKHGVRFLDVRLAKKFLSEGDEALDLQVIHGNFPVKIPFPLKFSSVLEEIYDFLDEHKSETVILSLKQEGPANWNNDQDEFGNCIWDKYVNKKKDKWYLKTDVPKIGDARGKITLFRRFGVKNEDRAKEFGFNASSWKYNCEEDDRGTFCVQDFCELNTEEDVEKKLGYVKNLAKKANQFNSSQSDNKLFVNFCSGSNFFNTDCWPEKVAEAVAKGEVDSSFAKGVGIIVMDYVEADDWKLVKLLVDKNF
;
A
#
# COMPACT_ATOMS: atom_id res chain seq x y z
N MET A 1 -10.87 -14.82 -19.84
CA MET A 1 -10.77 -14.85 -18.37
C MET A 1 -9.49 -14.11 -18.01
N VAL A 2 -9.54 -13.19 -17.05
CA VAL A 2 -8.38 -12.37 -16.67
C VAL A 2 -7.32 -13.26 -16.02
N ASN A 3 -6.05 -13.12 -16.41
CA ASN A 3 -4.95 -13.72 -15.66
C ASN A 3 -4.53 -12.77 -14.54
N TYR A 4 -4.94 -13.03 -13.29
CA TYR A 4 -4.72 -12.11 -12.17
C TYR A 4 -3.24 -11.93 -11.78
N SER A 5 -2.35 -12.88 -12.10
CA SER A 5 -0.91 -12.68 -11.86
C SER A 5 -0.25 -11.75 -12.88
N GLU A 6 -0.90 -11.50 -14.02
CA GLU A 6 -0.35 -10.73 -15.14
C GLU A 6 -1.39 -9.78 -15.76
N TRP A 7 -2.33 -9.28 -14.95
CA TRP A 7 -3.48 -8.55 -15.48
C TRP A 7 -3.05 -7.22 -16.13
N MET A 8 -1.95 -6.60 -15.69
CA MET A 8 -1.47 -5.36 -16.31
C MET A 8 -0.91 -5.58 -17.72
N ARG A 9 -0.64 -6.83 -18.15
CA ARG A 9 -0.21 -7.13 -19.54
C ARG A 9 -1.16 -6.57 -20.59
N GLU A 10 -2.46 -6.62 -20.32
CA GLU A 10 -3.50 -6.19 -21.26
C GLU A 10 -3.75 -4.66 -21.21
N VAL A 11 -3.13 -3.95 -20.28
CA VAL A 11 -3.23 -2.48 -20.16
C VAL A 11 -2.24 -1.83 -21.12
N ASN A 12 -2.68 -0.83 -21.89
CA ASN A 12 -1.81 -0.09 -22.81
C ASN A 12 -0.70 0.67 -22.06
N ASP A 13 0.53 0.64 -22.57
CA ASP A 13 1.71 1.28 -21.98
C ASP A 13 1.55 2.80 -21.75
N ASP A 14 0.78 3.49 -22.58
CA ASP A 14 0.49 4.93 -22.43
C ASP A 14 -0.52 5.24 -21.33
N THR A 15 -1.20 4.23 -20.78
CA THR A 15 -2.12 4.38 -19.66
C THR A 15 -1.34 4.77 -18.42
N ARG A 16 -1.77 5.83 -17.72
CA ARG A 16 -1.20 6.18 -16.41
C ARG A 16 -1.80 5.33 -15.31
N ILE A 17 -0.99 5.01 -14.29
CA ILE A 17 -1.42 4.23 -13.11
C ILE A 17 -2.66 4.85 -12.46
N SER A 18 -2.78 6.17 -12.41
CA SER A 18 -3.96 6.85 -11.84
C SER A 18 -5.28 6.54 -12.55
N LYS A 19 -5.25 6.06 -13.79
CA LYS A 19 -6.46 5.71 -14.57
C LYS A 19 -6.94 4.29 -14.32
N LEU A 20 -6.22 3.52 -13.49
CA LEU A 20 -6.56 2.14 -13.15
C LEU A 20 -7.33 2.06 -11.82
N SER A 21 -7.94 0.90 -11.65
CA SER A 21 -8.52 0.44 -10.39
C SER A 21 -7.61 -0.64 -9.84
N ILE A 22 -6.92 -0.34 -8.75
CA ILE A 22 -5.77 -1.11 -8.25
C ILE A 22 -6.10 -1.66 -6.87
N PRO A 23 -6.13 -3.00 -6.69
CA PRO A 23 -6.21 -3.59 -5.37
C PRO A 23 -4.91 -3.35 -4.61
N GLY A 24 -5.07 -2.91 -3.36
CA GLY A 24 -3.97 -2.72 -2.43
C GLY A 24 -4.23 -3.40 -1.10
N THR A 25 -3.15 -3.65 -0.35
CA THR A 25 -3.21 -4.27 0.98
C THR A 25 -2.62 -3.38 2.06
N HIS A 26 -3.38 -3.20 3.14
CA HIS A 26 -2.93 -2.46 4.31
C HIS A 26 -2.05 -3.35 5.17
N ASN A 27 -0.92 -2.81 5.68
CA ASN A 27 0.11 -3.58 6.37
C ASN A 27 0.36 -4.93 5.70
N ALA A 28 0.71 -4.90 4.41
CA ALA A 28 0.64 -6.03 3.49
C ALA A 28 1.34 -7.30 3.99
N ALA A 29 2.46 -7.15 4.72
CA ALA A 29 3.23 -8.28 5.23
C ALA A 29 2.85 -8.70 6.67
N ALA A 30 1.75 -8.17 7.22
CA ALA A 30 1.19 -8.59 8.50
C ALA A 30 0.26 -9.80 8.34
N SER A 31 0.82 -10.90 7.82
CA SER A 31 0.17 -12.20 7.62
C SER A 31 0.76 -13.35 8.43
N HIS A 32 1.60 -13.03 9.41
CA HIS A 32 2.19 -14.01 10.30
C HIS A 32 1.53 -13.99 11.67
N THR A 33 1.84 -15.01 12.46
CA THR A 33 1.53 -15.01 13.89
C THR A 33 2.16 -13.78 14.55
N ALA A 34 1.30 -12.97 15.15
CA ALA A 34 1.65 -11.74 15.87
C ALA A 34 0.69 -11.56 17.06
N LEU A 35 0.81 -10.44 17.78
CA LEU A 35 -0.15 -10.09 18.83
C LEU A 35 -1.56 -9.86 18.22
N PRO A 36 -2.63 -10.01 19.02
CA PRO A 36 -3.98 -9.68 18.58
C PRO A 36 -4.05 -8.24 18.03
N SER A 37 -4.92 -8.02 17.04
CA SER A 37 -5.10 -6.72 16.34
C SER A 37 -3.92 -6.30 15.42
N VAL A 38 -2.80 -7.02 15.40
CA VAL A 38 -1.65 -6.72 14.51
C VAL A 38 -1.83 -7.30 13.12
N GLN A 39 -2.44 -8.48 13.00
CA GLN A 39 -2.63 -9.16 11.73
C GLN A 39 -3.65 -8.42 10.86
N CYS A 40 -3.26 -8.16 9.61
CA CYS A 40 -4.06 -7.44 8.63
C CYS A 40 -4.34 -8.27 7.37
N GLN A 41 -3.58 -9.34 7.14
CA GLN A 41 -3.73 -10.22 5.97
C GLN A 41 -3.61 -11.69 6.41
N GLY A 42 -4.18 -12.60 5.64
CA GLY A 42 -4.03 -14.05 5.86
C GLY A 42 -2.91 -14.68 5.03
N GLU A 43 -2.44 -13.99 3.98
CA GLU A 43 -1.56 -14.57 2.96
C GLU A 43 -0.26 -13.77 2.73
N SER A 44 0.75 -14.46 2.17
CA SER A 44 2.06 -13.88 1.86
C SER A 44 2.00 -12.76 0.80
N ILE A 45 3.08 -11.97 0.67
CA ILE A 45 3.20 -10.96 -0.38
C ILE A 45 3.14 -11.63 -1.76
N THR A 46 3.82 -12.76 -1.91
CA THR A 46 3.79 -13.57 -3.14
C THR A 46 2.36 -13.93 -3.56
N GLU A 47 1.54 -14.43 -2.63
CA GLU A 47 0.17 -14.83 -2.94
C GLU A 47 -0.73 -13.62 -3.22
N GLN A 48 -0.57 -12.51 -2.49
CA GLN A 48 -1.27 -11.26 -2.79
C GLN A 48 -0.99 -10.79 -4.23
N LEU A 49 0.27 -10.81 -4.66
CA LEU A 49 0.67 -10.40 -6.00
C LEU A 49 0.12 -11.36 -7.08
N LYS A 50 0.18 -12.67 -6.87
CA LYS A 50 -0.39 -13.66 -7.82
C LYS A 50 -1.89 -13.50 -8.04
N HIS A 51 -2.61 -12.96 -7.06
CA HIS A 51 -4.07 -12.78 -7.12
C HIS A 51 -4.51 -11.37 -7.53
N GLY A 52 -3.57 -10.50 -7.91
CA GLY A 52 -3.86 -9.23 -8.58
C GLY A 52 -3.61 -7.96 -7.76
N VAL A 53 -3.17 -8.09 -6.50
CA VAL A 53 -2.73 -6.93 -5.69
C VAL A 53 -1.53 -6.27 -6.35
N ARG A 54 -1.53 -4.94 -6.46
CA ARG A 54 -0.41 -4.16 -7.01
C ARG A 54 -0.05 -2.92 -6.19
N PHE A 55 -0.67 -2.74 -5.02
CA PHE A 55 -0.27 -1.74 -4.03
C PHE A 55 -0.03 -2.41 -2.67
N LEU A 56 1.15 -2.23 -2.09
CA LEU A 56 1.52 -2.85 -0.81
C LEU A 56 1.87 -1.75 0.20
N ASP A 57 1.11 -1.62 1.29
CA ASP A 57 1.48 -0.75 2.41
C ASP A 57 2.42 -1.49 3.37
N VAL A 58 3.70 -1.10 3.39
CA VAL A 58 4.73 -1.71 4.25
C VAL A 58 5.28 -0.64 5.19
N ARG A 59 5.27 -0.95 6.49
CA ARG A 59 5.68 -0.03 7.54
C ARG A 59 6.89 -0.56 8.26
N LEU A 60 7.88 0.30 8.47
CA LEU A 60 9.24 -0.11 8.83
C LEU A 60 9.75 0.62 10.06
N ALA A 61 10.48 -0.13 10.88
CA ALA A 61 11.19 0.38 12.06
C ALA A 61 12.62 -0.19 12.13
N LYS A 62 13.46 0.45 12.96
CA LYS A 62 14.72 -0.19 13.43
C LYS A 62 14.36 -1.44 14.21
N LYS A 63 15.21 -2.48 14.17
CA LYS A 63 15.08 -3.63 15.07
C LYS A 63 15.27 -3.20 16.53
N PHE A 64 14.45 -3.75 17.42
CA PHE A 64 14.45 -3.38 18.85
C PHE A 64 15.72 -3.81 19.61
N LEU A 65 16.43 -4.85 19.15
CA LEU A 65 17.47 -5.55 19.93
C LEU A 65 18.68 -5.98 19.08
N SER A 66 19.07 -5.20 18.08
CA SER A 66 20.18 -5.58 17.21
C SER A 66 21.33 -4.58 17.30
N GLU A 67 22.52 -5.07 17.63
CA GLU A 67 23.80 -4.37 17.49
C GLU A 67 24.66 -5.07 16.40
N GLY A 68 25.64 -4.35 15.84
CA GLY A 68 26.51 -4.89 14.78
C GLY A 68 25.82 -5.09 13.42
N ASP A 69 26.36 -5.98 12.58
CA ASP A 69 25.87 -6.17 11.20
C ASP A 69 24.45 -6.78 11.11
N GLU A 70 23.96 -7.44 12.16
CA GLU A 70 22.57 -7.93 12.22
C GLU A 70 21.53 -6.81 12.46
N ALA A 71 21.99 -5.63 12.89
CA ALA A 71 21.23 -4.39 13.00
C ALA A 71 20.99 -3.69 11.65
N LEU A 72 21.51 -4.25 10.56
CA LEU A 72 21.49 -3.57 9.27
C LEU A 72 20.14 -3.63 8.56
N ASP A 73 19.32 -4.65 8.81
CA ASP A 73 18.01 -4.78 8.18
C ASP A 73 16.90 -4.12 9.00
N LEU A 74 15.95 -3.49 8.32
CA LEU A 74 14.74 -2.97 8.94
C LEU A 74 13.77 -4.11 9.19
N GLN A 75 12.97 -3.98 10.24
CA GLN A 75 11.87 -4.89 10.49
C GLN A 75 10.56 -4.30 9.98
N VAL A 76 9.66 -5.17 9.56
CA VAL A 76 8.27 -4.82 9.28
C VAL A 76 7.49 -4.77 10.59
N ILE A 77 6.74 -3.70 10.79
CA ILE A 77 6.02 -3.39 12.03
C ILE A 77 4.59 -2.97 11.71
N HIS A 78 3.69 -3.10 12.69
CA HIS A 78 2.37 -2.48 12.69
C HIS A 78 2.20 -1.74 14.03
N GLY A 79 2.14 -0.41 13.98
CA GLY A 79 2.19 0.42 15.17
C GLY A 79 3.51 0.21 15.92
N ASN A 80 3.45 -0.29 17.15
CA ASN A 80 4.63 -0.55 17.97
C ASN A 80 5.08 -2.02 17.97
N PHE A 81 4.42 -2.90 17.21
CA PHE A 81 4.61 -4.34 17.31
C PHE A 81 5.13 -4.96 16.02
N PRO A 82 6.17 -5.84 16.08
CA PRO A 82 6.58 -6.61 14.91
C PRO A 82 5.42 -7.41 14.35
N VAL A 83 5.35 -7.51 13.02
CA VAL A 83 4.28 -8.27 12.35
C VAL A 83 4.50 -9.78 12.37
N LYS A 84 5.62 -10.24 12.94
CA LYS A 84 5.99 -11.65 13.06
C LYS A 84 6.76 -11.88 14.36
N ILE A 85 6.34 -12.87 15.14
CA ILE A 85 7.02 -13.33 16.35
C ILE A 85 7.37 -14.83 16.25
N PRO A 86 8.44 -15.31 16.91
CA PRO A 86 9.39 -14.56 17.74
C PRO A 86 10.47 -13.83 16.92
N PHE A 87 10.60 -14.12 15.62
CA PHE A 87 11.60 -13.51 14.75
C PHE A 87 10.96 -12.43 13.85
N PRO A 88 11.32 -11.14 14.04
CA PRO A 88 10.78 -10.06 13.23
C PRO A 88 11.01 -10.29 11.73
N LEU A 89 9.98 -10.01 10.93
CA LEU A 89 10.08 -10.07 9.48
C LEU A 89 11.02 -8.97 8.97
N LYS A 90 12.01 -9.36 8.19
CA LYS A 90 12.99 -8.45 7.57
C LYS A 90 12.38 -7.77 6.35
N PHE A 91 12.71 -6.50 6.13
CA PHE A 91 12.28 -5.78 4.94
C PHE A 91 12.91 -6.34 3.66
N SER A 92 14.17 -6.80 3.73
CA SER A 92 14.81 -7.47 2.59
C SER A 92 14.02 -8.67 2.08
N SER A 93 13.46 -9.50 2.96
CA SER A 93 12.64 -10.66 2.58
C SER A 93 11.36 -10.25 1.85
N VAL A 94 10.70 -9.18 2.30
CA VAL A 94 9.52 -8.63 1.59
C VAL A 94 9.91 -8.11 0.20
N LEU A 95 11.06 -7.44 0.07
CA LEU A 95 11.55 -6.97 -1.22
C LEU A 95 11.92 -8.14 -2.15
N GLU A 96 12.50 -9.22 -1.63
CA GLU A 96 12.81 -10.42 -2.40
C GLU A 96 11.55 -11.02 -3.03
N GLU A 97 10.45 -11.19 -2.27
CA GLU A 97 9.16 -11.64 -2.83
C GLU A 97 8.65 -10.74 -3.97
N ILE A 98 8.78 -9.42 -3.83
CA ILE A 98 8.36 -8.47 -4.87
C ILE A 98 9.27 -8.55 -6.10
N TYR A 99 10.58 -8.67 -5.91
CA TYR A 99 11.54 -8.79 -7.01
C TYR A 99 11.34 -10.08 -7.78
N ASP A 100 11.14 -11.20 -7.09
CA ASP A 100 10.90 -12.50 -7.71
C ASP A 100 9.61 -12.46 -8.53
N PHE A 101 8.53 -11.90 -7.98
CA PHE A 101 7.27 -11.69 -8.71
C PHE A 101 7.46 -10.84 -9.97
N LEU A 102 8.14 -9.69 -9.87
CA LEU A 102 8.40 -8.83 -11.03
C LEU A 102 9.36 -9.48 -12.04
N ASP A 103 10.19 -10.42 -11.60
CA ASP A 103 11.08 -11.19 -12.46
C ASP A 103 10.36 -12.30 -13.23
N GLU A 104 9.33 -12.89 -12.64
CA GLU A 104 8.45 -13.85 -13.30
C GLU A 104 7.40 -13.14 -14.19
N HIS A 105 6.91 -11.97 -13.77
CA HIS A 105 5.80 -11.26 -14.40
C HIS A 105 6.21 -9.86 -14.88
N LYS A 106 7.05 -9.82 -15.93
CA LYS A 106 7.65 -8.59 -16.47
C LYS A 106 6.65 -7.53 -16.96
N SER A 107 5.41 -7.91 -17.23
CA SER A 107 4.35 -6.97 -17.59
C SER A 107 3.89 -6.13 -16.40
N GLU A 108 4.12 -6.57 -15.17
CA GLU A 108 3.51 -5.96 -14.00
C GLU A 108 4.39 -4.86 -13.40
N THR A 109 3.78 -4.01 -12.56
CA THR A 109 4.49 -3.09 -11.68
C THR A 109 3.86 -3.13 -10.30
N VAL A 110 4.67 -3.00 -9.25
CA VAL A 110 4.18 -2.98 -7.87
C VAL A 110 4.39 -1.60 -7.28
N ILE A 111 3.33 -0.99 -6.77
CA ILE A 111 3.41 0.25 -5.99
C ILE A 111 3.72 -0.14 -4.55
N LEU A 112 4.90 0.20 -4.06
CA LEU A 112 5.30 -0.07 -2.69
C LEU A 112 5.19 1.21 -1.87
N SER A 113 4.19 1.26 -0.99
CA SER A 113 4.05 2.30 0.01
C SER A 113 4.96 2.01 1.19
N LEU A 114 5.92 2.90 1.44
CA LEU A 114 6.84 2.78 2.56
C LEU A 114 6.60 3.88 3.58
N LYS A 115 6.26 3.47 4.81
CA LYS A 115 6.07 4.36 5.96
C LYS A 115 7.07 4.07 7.07
N GLN A 116 7.61 5.13 7.66
CA GLN A 116 8.32 5.06 8.94
C GLN A 116 7.29 4.87 10.08
N GLU A 117 7.51 3.87 10.93
CA GLU A 117 6.64 3.56 12.07
C GLU A 117 7.45 2.98 13.25
N GLY A 118 6.78 2.74 14.38
CA GLY A 118 7.37 2.24 15.60
C GLY A 118 7.97 3.32 16.51
N PRO A 119 8.40 2.93 17.72
CA PRO A 119 8.84 3.87 18.76
C PRO A 119 10.31 4.29 18.62
N ALA A 120 11.00 3.87 17.55
CA ALA A 120 12.41 4.15 17.38
C ALA A 120 12.66 5.64 17.07
N ASN A 121 13.64 6.23 17.75
CA ASN A 121 14.08 7.59 17.46
C ASN A 121 14.89 7.60 16.15
N TRP A 122 14.36 8.29 15.16
CA TRP A 122 15.02 8.60 13.89
C TRP A 122 15.41 10.08 13.88
N ASN A 123 16.62 10.39 13.43
CA ASN A 123 17.03 11.76 13.15
C ASN A 123 16.49 12.21 11.79
N ASN A 124 15.21 12.57 11.77
CA ASN A 124 14.51 13.03 10.57
C ASN A 124 15.03 14.39 10.05
N ASP A 125 15.72 15.18 10.89
CA ASP A 125 16.37 16.42 10.43
C ASP A 125 17.58 16.17 9.55
N GLN A 126 18.14 14.96 9.60
CA GLN A 126 19.26 14.50 8.78
C GLN A 126 18.86 13.40 7.80
N ASP A 127 17.55 13.27 7.50
CA ASP A 127 17.00 12.25 6.61
C ASP A 127 17.40 10.81 6.97
N GLU A 128 17.63 10.47 8.26
CA GLU A 128 18.21 9.17 8.65
C GLU A 128 17.43 7.98 8.08
N PHE A 129 16.10 8.01 8.17
CA PHE A 129 15.25 6.95 7.61
C PHE A 129 15.36 6.89 6.08
N GLY A 130 15.26 8.03 5.40
CA GLY A 130 15.36 8.12 3.94
C GLY A 130 16.71 7.64 3.42
N ASN A 131 17.81 8.05 4.06
CA ASN A 131 19.16 7.61 3.73
C ASN A 131 19.31 6.09 3.96
N CYS A 132 18.77 5.56 5.06
CA CYS A 132 18.74 4.13 5.31
C CYS A 132 18.00 3.36 4.20
N ILE A 133 16.80 3.81 3.81
CA ILE A 133 16.03 3.20 2.71
C ILE A 133 16.83 3.24 1.41
N TRP A 134 17.41 4.40 1.08
CA TRP A 134 18.15 4.60 -0.14
C TRP A 134 19.41 3.72 -0.21
N ASP A 135 20.31 3.86 0.75
CA ASP A 135 21.64 3.25 0.71
C ASP A 135 21.58 1.73 0.83
N LYS A 136 20.63 1.21 1.62
CA LYS A 136 20.54 -0.23 1.89
C LYS A 136 19.71 -1.00 0.87
N TYR A 137 18.61 -0.43 0.37
CA TYR A 137 17.63 -1.17 -0.41
C TYR A 137 17.45 -0.67 -1.85
N VAL A 138 17.39 0.64 -2.06
CA VAL A 138 17.10 1.21 -3.39
C VAL A 138 18.34 1.33 -4.26
N ASN A 139 19.41 1.95 -3.75
CA ASN A 139 20.60 2.28 -4.54
C ASN A 139 21.31 1.04 -5.11
N LYS A 140 21.23 -0.09 -4.41
CA LYS A 140 21.86 -1.36 -4.79
C LYS A 140 21.17 -2.07 -5.96
N LYS A 141 19.89 -1.78 -6.22
CA LYS A 141 19.06 -2.40 -7.27
C LYS A 141 18.25 -1.34 -8.03
N LYS A 142 18.84 -0.17 -8.31
CA LYS A 142 18.14 0.99 -8.89
C LYS A 142 17.31 0.68 -10.15
N ASP A 143 17.78 -0.24 -10.97
CA ASP A 143 17.10 -0.70 -12.19
C ASP A 143 15.73 -1.34 -11.91
N LYS A 144 15.52 -1.88 -10.70
CA LYS A 144 14.26 -2.46 -10.23
C LYS A 144 13.27 -1.42 -9.71
N TRP A 145 13.62 -0.12 -9.71
CA TRP A 145 12.77 0.93 -9.14
C TRP A 145 12.40 1.99 -10.18
N TYR A 146 11.14 2.40 -10.18
CA TYR A 146 10.71 3.65 -10.76
C TYR A 146 10.87 4.76 -9.71
N LEU A 147 11.87 5.63 -9.93
CA LEU A 147 12.30 6.62 -8.94
C LEU A 147 11.91 8.06 -9.27
N LYS A 148 11.24 8.32 -10.40
CA LYS A 148 10.69 9.64 -10.70
C LYS A 148 9.54 9.97 -9.74
N THR A 149 9.24 11.25 -9.61
CA THR A 149 8.28 11.79 -8.64
C THR A 149 6.86 11.98 -9.18
N ASP A 150 6.64 11.71 -10.46
CA ASP A 150 5.33 11.80 -11.12
C ASP A 150 4.54 10.47 -11.04
N VAL A 151 3.25 10.51 -11.39
CA VAL A 151 2.41 9.31 -11.51
C VAL A 151 2.78 8.60 -12.82
N PRO A 152 3.43 7.43 -12.81
CA PRO A 152 3.99 6.83 -14.02
C PRO A 152 2.92 6.41 -15.04
N LYS A 153 3.34 6.38 -16.31
CA LYS A 153 2.73 5.52 -17.33
C LYS A 153 3.08 4.07 -17.04
N ILE A 154 2.19 3.15 -17.39
CA ILE A 154 2.39 1.71 -17.16
C ILE A 154 3.68 1.22 -17.84
N GLY A 155 3.91 1.60 -19.10
CA GLY A 155 5.11 1.19 -19.84
C GLY A 155 6.43 1.57 -19.16
N ASP A 156 6.47 2.73 -18.49
CA ASP A 156 7.67 3.20 -17.78
C ASP A 156 7.93 2.41 -16.48
N ALA A 157 6.87 1.88 -15.88
CA ALA A 157 6.87 1.23 -14.56
C ALA A 157 6.95 -0.30 -14.62
N ARG A 158 6.68 -0.94 -15.77
CA ARG A 158 6.74 -2.41 -15.92
C ARG A 158 8.08 -2.98 -15.46
N GLY A 159 8.02 -4.12 -14.77
CA GLY A 159 9.16 -4.81 -14.17
C GLY A 159 9.82 -4.06 -13.01
N LYS A 160 9.20 -2.99 -12.49
CA LYS A 160 9.77 -2.13 -11.45
C LYS A 160 8.81 -1.91 -10.30
N ILE A 161 9.39 -1.61 -9.15
CA ILE A 161 8.70 -1.08 -7.97
C ILE A 161 8.53 0.43 -8.14
N THR A 162 7.29 0.92 -8.09
CA THR A 162 7.00 2.36 -7.98
C THR A 162 6.92 2.72 -6.50
N LEU A 163 7.88 3.52 -6.02
CA LEU A 163 7.91 3.92 -4.60
C LEU A 163 6.85 4.99 -4.30
N PHE A 164 5.91 4.68 -3.42
CA PHE A 164 4.99 5.62 -2.80
C PHE A 164 5.53 6.01 -1.41
N ARG A 165 6.22 7.16 -1.34
CA ARG A 165 7.08 7.52 -0.21
C ARG A 165 6.29 8.24 0.89
N ARG A 166 5.99 7.54 1.99
CA ARG A 166 5.33 8.09 3.21
C ARG A 166 6.34 8.49 4.29
N PHE A 167 7.45 9.11 3.87
CA PHE A 167 8.46 9.71 4.74
C PHE A 167 9.09 10.95 4.07
N GLY A 168 9.54 11.90 4.88
CA GLY A 168 10.17 13.13 4.39
C GLY A 168 11.60 12.90 3.87
N VAL A 169 12.02 13.73 2.93
CA VAL A 169 13.41 13.83 2.45
C VAL A 169 13.70 15.32 2.28
N LYS A 170 14.60 15.87 3.10
CA LYS A 170 15.00 17.27 3.09
C LYS A 170 16.07 17.57 2.05
N ASN A 171 16.94 16.60 1.73
CA ASN A 171 17.89 16.74 0.64
C ASN A 171 17.14 16.87 -0.71
N GLU A 172 17.14 18.07 -1.29
CA GLU A 172 16.35 18.38 -2.48
C GLU A 172 16.77 17.57 -3.71
N ASP A 173 18.05 17.25 -3.86
CA ASP A 173 18.54 16.47 -5.00
C ASP A 173 18.09 15.02 -4.89
N ARG A 174 18.14 14.43 -3.69
CA ARG A 174 17.57 13.12 -3.42
C ARG A 174 16.06 13.13 -3.65
N ALA A 175 15.35 14.15 -3.17
CA ALA A 175 13.89 14.21 -3.25
C ALA A 175 13.35 14.16 -4.69
N LYS A 176 14.12 14.66 -5.68
CA LYS A 176 13.76 14.64 -7.11
C LYS A 176 13.83 13.24 -7.74
N GLU A 177 14.54 12.30 -7.12
CA GLU A 177 14.77 10.94 -7.64
C GLU A 177 14.48 9.86 -6.59
N PHE A 178 13.50 10.11 -5.71
CA PHE A 178 13.17 9.18 -4.63
C PHE A 178 11.67 8.89 -4.54
N GLY A 179 11.07 8.60 -5.70
CA GLY A 179 9.69 8.11 -5.82
C GLY A 179 8.62 9.18 -5.58
N PHE A 180 7.37 8.76 -5.70
CA PHE A 180 6.19 9.60 -5.54
C PHE A 180 6.11 10.15 -4.09
N ASN A 181 6.02 11.46 -3.95
CA ASN A 181 6.02 12.10 -2.63
C ASN A 181 4.62 12.05 -1.99
N ALA A 182 4.49 11.24 -0.93
CA ALA A 182 3.30 11.15 -0.10
C ALA A 182 3.66 11.23 1.40
N SER A 183 4.64 12.08 1.73
CA SER A 183 5.27 12.12 3.05
C SER A 183 4.32 12.44 4.21
N SER A 184 3.19 13.10 3.93
CA SER A 184 2.19 13.43 4.94
C SER A 184 0.81 13.72 4.34
N TRP A 185 -0.21 13.38 5.13
CA TRP A 185 -1.61 13.79 5.01
C TRP A 185 -2.20 13.92 6.42
N LYS A 186 -3.39 14.51 6.52
CA LYS A 186 -4.15 14.69 7.76
C LYS A 186 -4.46 13.32 8.37
N TYR A 187 -4.09 13.14 9.64
CA TYR A 187 -4.42 11.91 10.37
C TYR A 187 -5.94 11.73 10.51
N ASN A 188 -6.40 10.47 10.40
CA ASN A 188 -7.80 10.07 10.54
C ASN A 188 -8.76 10.89 9.64
N CYS A 189 -8.46 11.00 8.34
CA CYS A 189 -9.16 11.88 7.41
C CYS A 189 -10.22 11.16 6.56
N GLU A 190 -11.41 11.77 6.46
CA GLU A 190 -12.44 11.38 5.48
C GLU A 190 -11.99 11.66 4.03
N GLU A 191 -11.23 12.74 3.84
CA GLU A 191 -10.62 13.13 2.58
C GLU A 191 -9.49 14.14 2.86
N ASP A 192 -8.34 13.98 2.21
CA ASP A 192 -7.27 14.98 2.15
C ASP A 192 -6.69 15.05 0.73
N ASP A 193 -6.98 16.16 0.03
CA ASP A 193 -6.47 16.45 -1.31
C ASP A 193 -5.10 17.15 -1.22
N ARG A 194 -4.06 16.46 -1.70
CA ARG A 194 -2.66 16.89 -1.67
C ARG A 194 -2.18 17.35 -3.05
N GLY A 195 -3.09 17.65 -3.97
CA GLY A 195 -2.80 18.04 -5.34
C GLY A 195 -2.60 16.82 -6.23
N THR A 196 -1.44 16.18 -6.17
CA THR A 196 -1.09 15.03 -7.04
C THR A 196 -1.71 13.70 -6.56
N PHE A 197 -2.15 13.64 -5.30
CA PHE A 197 -2.95 12.54 -4.79
C PHE A 197 -4.06 13.04 -3.85
N CYS A 198 -5.09 12.22 -3.68
CA CYS A 198 -6.15 12.42 -2.70
C CYS A 198 -6.32 11.13 -1.90
N VAL A 199 -6.47 11.24 -0.58
CA VAL A 199 -6.51 10.08 0.32
C VAL A 199 -7.71 10.12 1.25
N GLN A 200 -8.32 8.96 1.48
CA GLN A 200 -9.24 8.70 2.60
C GLN A 200 -8.57 7.68 3.51
N ASP A 201 -8.41 8.04 4.78
CA ASP A 201 -7.72 7.25 5.80
C ASP A 201 -8.37 7.49 7.18
N PHE A 202 -9.70 7.35 7.24
CA PHE A 202 -10.48 7.34 8.47
C PHE A 202 -10.26 6.00 9.20
N CYS A 203 -9.23 5.92 10.02
CA CYS A 203 -8.69 4.66 10.54
C CYS A 203 -8.98 4.39 12.02
N GLU A 204 -9.43 5.39 12.79
CA GLU A 204 -9.80 5.21 14.20
C GLU A 204 -11.30 4.90 14.31
N LEU A 205 -11.61 3.62 14.52
CA LEU A 205 -12.99 3.15 14.66
C LEU A 205 -13.23 2.86 16.14
N ASN A 206 -14.25 3.44 16.76
CA ASN A 206 -14.57 3.18 18.17
C ASN A 206 -15.85 2.37 18.33
N THR A 207 -16.77 2.49 17.38
CA THR A 207 -18.09 1.87 17.39
C THR A 207 -18.43 1.24 16.03
N GLU A 208 -19.48 0.43 15.98
CA GLU A 208 -20.05 -0.07 14.71
C GLU A 208 -20.53 1.08 13.81
N GLU A 209 -21.03 2.18 14.37
CA GLU A 209 -21.43 3.37 13.60
C GLU A 209 -20.23 3.99 12.85
N ASP A 210 -19.03 3.94 13.44
CA ASP A 210 -17.82 4.40 12.77
C ASP A 210 -17.46 3.50 11.58
N VAL A 211 -17.74 2.20 11.67
CA VAL A 211 -17.59 1.27 10.54
C VAL A 211 -18.55 1.66 9.41
N GLU A 212 -19.82 1.97 9.71
CA GLU A 212 -20.77 2.43 8.69
C GLU A 212 -20.32 3.74 8.02
N LYS A 213 -19.85 4.72 8.81
CA LYS A 213 -19.27 5.97 8.28
C LYS A 213 -18.08 5.69 7.37
N LYS A 214 -17.18 4.81 7.79
CA LYS A 214 -16.02 4.37 6.99
C LYS A 214 -16.44 3.85 5.62
N LEU A 215 -17.44 2.96 5.57
CA LEU A 215 -17.96 2.43 4.30
C LEU A 215 -18.53 3.54 3.41
N GLY A 216 -19.22 4.52 4.01
CA GLY A 216 -19.68 5.74 3.32
C GLY A 216 -18.53 6.53 2.69
N TYR A 217 -17.47 6.80 3.44
CA TYR A 217 -16.29 7.53 2.95
C TYR A 217 -15.57 6.77 1.83
N VAL A 218 -15.42 5.45 1.95
CA VAL A 218 -14.85 4.59 0.91
C VAL A 218 -15.64 4.75 -0.39
N LYS A 219 -16.97 4.58 -0.35
CA LYS A 219 -17.83 4.68 -1.54
C LYS A 219 -17.80 6.08 -2.14
N ASN A 220 -17.75 7.12 -1.31
CA ASN A 220 -17.70 8.51 -1.77
C ASN A 220 -16.39 8.83 -2.50
N LEU A 221 -15.24 8.44 -1.93
CA LEU A 221 -13.95 8.69 -2.59
C LEU A 221 -13.81 7.88 -3.88
N ALA A 222 -14.28 6.63 -3.92
CA ALA A 222 -14.27 5.82 -5.15
C ALA A 222 -15.09 6.47 -6.28
N LYS A 223 -16.30 6.97 -5.98
CA LYS A 223 -17.13 7.72 -6.95
C LYS A 223 -16.42 8.98 -7.45
N LYS A 224 -15.82 9.75 -6.53
CA LYS A 224 -15.07 10.97 -6.88
C LYS A 224 -13.86 10.66 -7.75
N ALA A 225 -13.12 9.60 -7.44
CA ALA A 225 -11.98 9.13 -8.20
C ALA A 225 -12.38 8.75 -9.63
N ASN A 226 -13.44 7.95 -9.79
CA ASN A 226 -13.97 7.59 -11.10
C ASN A 226 -14.38 8.82 -11.92
N GLN A 227 -15.12 9.76 -11.32
CA GLN A 227 -15.53 11.00 -11.99
C GLN A 227 -14.34 11.85 -12.42
N PHE A 228 -13.37 12.05 -11.53
CA PHE A 228 -12.16 12.82 -11.83
C PHE A 228 -11.35 12.15 -12.95
N ASN A 229 -11.07 10.86 -12.82
CA ASN A 229 -10.21 10.15 -13.76
C ASN A 229 -10.86 9.92 -15.13
N SER A 230 -12.19 9.92 -15.22
CA SER A 230 -12.93 9.80 -16.48
C SER A 230 -13.10 11.13 -17.22
N SER A 231 -13.05 12.27 -16.52
CA SER A 231 -13.38 13.58 -17.10
C SER A 231 -12.18 14.54 -17.23
N GLN A 232 -11.15 14.38 -16.39
CA GLN A 232 -10.03 15.31 -16.34
C GLN A 232 -8.78 14.75 -17.05
N SER A 233 -8.05 15.63 -17.74
CA SER A 233 -6.72 15.35 -18.30
C SER A 233 -5.65 15.23 -17.22
N ASP A 234 -5.88 15.84 -16.06
CA ASP A 234 -4.95 15.83 -14.94
C ASP A 234 -4.84 14.43 -14.33
N ASN A 235 -3.65 14.14 -13.82
CA ASN A 235 -3.32 12.85 -13.23
C ASN A 235 -3.28 13.00 -11.72
N LYS A 236 -4.29 12.42 -11.06
CA LYS A 236 -4.38 12.38 -9.60
C LYS A 236 -4.50 10.94 -9.14
N LEU A 237 -3.65 10.54 -8.21
CA LEU A 237 -3.74 9.24 -7.60
C LEU A 237 -4.74 9.29 -6.43
N PHE A 238 -5.77 8.44 -6.46
CA PHE A 238 -6.69 8.30 -5.34
C PHE A 238 -6.28 7.09 -4.52
N VAL A 239 -6.13 7.24 -3.20
CA VAL A 239 -5.76 6.16 -2.27
C VAL A 239 -6.85 6.05 -1.21
N ASN A 240 -7.54 4.92 -1.19
CA ASN A 240 -8.75 4.75 -0.40
C ASN A 240 -8.58 3.57 0.55
N PHE A 241 -8.27 3.84 1.81
CA PHE A 241 -8.13 2.79 2.81
C PHE A 241 -9.51 2.32 3.25
N CYS A 242 -9.82 1.04 3.08
CA CYS A 242 -10.97 0.37 3.68
C CYS A 242 -10.69 -0.07 5.11
N SER A 243 -9.40 -0.20 5.47
CA SER A 243 -8.95 -0.60 6.80
C SER A 243 -9.18 0.48 7.86
N GLY A 244 -9.25 0.02 9.10
CA GLY A 244 -9.38 0.81 10.32
C GLY A 244 -9.33 -0.14 11.52
N SER A 245 -9.07 0.37 12.72
CA SER A 245 -9.03 -0.50 13.89
C SER A 245 -9.25 0.22 15.21
N ASN A 246 -9.55 -0.58 16.25
CA ASN A 246 -9.40 -0.22 17.64
C ASN A 246 -8.64 -1.33 18.38
N PHE A 247 -7.60 -1.00 19.13
CA PHE A 247 -6.91 -2.02 19.91
C PHE A 247 -7.79 -2.60 21.04
N PHE A 248 -8.60 -1.75 21.69
CA PHE A 248 -9.37 -2.10 22.87
C PHE A 248 -10.78 -2.63 22.58
N ASN A 249 -11.30 -2.43 21.37
CA ASN A 249 -12.60 -2.93 20.94
C ASN A 249 -12.43 -4.04 19.90
N THR A 250 -12.74 -5.28 20.30
CA THR A 250 -12.62 -6.48 19.45
C THR A 250 -13.52 -6.44 18.22
N ASP A 251 -14.66 -5.74 18.30
CA ASP A 251 -15.60 -5.59 17.18
C ASP A 251 -15.06 -4.62 16.11
N CYS A 252 -14.04 -3.85 16.47
CA CYS A 252 -13.30 -2.97 15.58
C CYS A 252 -11.88 -3.50 15.31
N TRP A 253 -11.62 -4.81 15.47
CA TRP A 253 -10.35 -5.40 15.02
C TRP A 253 -10.31 -5.52 13.49
N PRO A 254 -9.12 -5.53 12.86
CA PRO A 254 -8.97 -5.55 11.41
C PRO A 254 -9.82 -6.61 10.69
N GLU A 255 -9.91 -7.83 11.23
CA GLU A 255 -10.73 -8.91 10.66
C GLU A 255 -12.23 -8.54 10.64
N LYS A 256 -12.76 -7.97 11.72
CA LYS A 256 -14.17 -7.56 11.82
C LYS A 256 -14.50 -6.40 10.89
N VAL A 257 -13.57 -5.45 10.76
CA VAL A 257 -13.70 -4.35 9.81
C VAL A 257 -13.67 -4.88 8.37
N ALA A 258 -12.79 -5.82 8.04
CA ALA A 258 -12.75 -6.47 6.73
C ALA A 258 -14.04 -7.24 6.41
N GLU A 259 -14.60 -7.98 7.37
CA GLU A 259 -15.91 -8.61 7.23
C GLU A 259 -17.02 -7.58 6.93
N ALA A 260 -17.01 -6.44 7.63
CA ALA A 260 -17.98 -5.37 7.41
C ALA A 260 -17.80 -4.71 6.04
N VAL A 261 -16.56 -4.56 5.56
CA VAL A 261 -16.25 -4.08 4.20
C VAL A 261 -16.83 -5.03 3.14
N ALA A 262 -16.66 -6.35 3.32
CA ALA A 262 -17.21 -7.35 2.41
C ALA A 262 -18.75 -7.38 2.42
N LYS A 263 -19.38 -7.29 3.60
CA LYS A 263 -20.85 -7.24 3.76
C LYS A 263 -21.46 -5.91 3.33
N GLY A 264 -20.70 -4.82 3.44
CA GLY A 264 -21.12 -3.46 3.17
C GLY A 264 -21.17 -3.09 1.68
N GLU A 265 -20.96 -4.04 0.78
CA GLU A 265 -21.02 -3.87 -0.68
C GLU A 265 -20.15 -2.71 -1.18
N VAL A 266 -18.91 -2.60 -0.71
CA VAL A 266 -17.98 -1.57 -1.23
C VAL A 266 -17.70 -1.75 -2.73
N ASP A 267 -17.81 -2.98 -3.23
CA ASP A 267 -17.67 -3.34 -4.64
C ASP A 267 -18.74 -2.71 -5.54
N SER A 268 -19.90 -2.30 -4.98
CA SER A 268 -20.89 -1.50 -5.71
C SER A 268 -20.35 -0.15 -6.19
N SER A 269 -19.27 0.35 -5.58
CA SER A 269 -18.58 1.57 -6.00
C SER A 269 -17.39 1.32 -6.93
N PHE A 270 -17.06 0.07 -7.22
CA PHE A 270 -15.95 -0.27 -8.11
C PHE A 270 -16.31 0.02 -9.56
N ALA A 271 -15.53 0.89 -10.18
CA ALA A 271 -15.57 1.23 -11.58
C ALA A 271 -14.13 1.36 -12.09
N LYS A 272 -13.93 1.59 -13.38
CA LYS A 272 -12.60 1.91 -13.94
C LYS A 272 -12.10 3.25 -13.38
N GLY A 273 -10.82 3.33 -13.04
CA GLY A 273 -10.19 4.56 -12.60
C GLY A 273 -10.63 5.06 -11.22
N VAL A 274 -11.07 4.16 -10.34
CA VAL A 274 -11.34 4.51 -8.92
C VAL A 274 -10.07 4.67 -8.09
N GLY A 275 -8.89 4.44 -8.68
CA GLY A 275 -7.60 4.54 -8.00
C GLY A 275 -7.27 3.27 -7.21
N ILE A 276 -6.54 3.45 -6.12
CA ILE A 276 -6.09 2.38 -5.24
C ILE A 276 -7.12 2.17 -4.12
N ILE A 277 -7.62 0.94 -3.98
CA ILE A 277 -8.46 0.53 -2.85
C ILE A 277 -7.64 -0.39 -1.95
N VAL A 278 -7.31 0.08 -0.74
CA VAL A 278 -6.43 -0.62 0.20
C VAL A 278 -7.26 -1.36 1.25
N MET A 279 -7.13 -2.69 1.30
CA MET A 279 -8.00 -3.57 2.08
C MET A 279 -7.20 -4.44 3.07
N ASP A 280 -7.88 -4.92 4.12
CA ASP A 280 -7.41 -6.00 5.00
C ASP A 280 -8.05 -7.33 4.58
N TYR A 281 -7.38 -8.45 4.86
CA TYR A 281 -7.84 -9.83 4.59
C TYR A 281 -8.31 -10.04 3.14
N VAL A 282 -7.51 -9.58 2.18
CA VAL A 282 -7.89 -9.61 0.76
C VAL A 282 -8.06 -11.01 0.18
N GLU A 283 -7.52 -12.04 0.83
CA GLU A 283 -7.68 -13.44 0.46
C GLU A 283 -9.09 -14.00 0.70
N ALA A 284 -9.90 -13.30 1.50
CA ALA A 284 -11.26 -13.73 1.83
C ALA A 284 -12.13 -13.96 0.57
N ASP A 285 -13.03 -14.93 0.67
CA ASP A 285 -13.94 -15.34 -0.41
C ASP A 285 -13.22 -15.62 -1.74
N ASP A 286 -12.06 -16.30 -1.69
CA ASP A 286 -11.22 -16.57 -2.87
C ASP A 286 -10.87 -15.26 -3.62
N TRP A 287 -10.32 -14.29 -2.88
CA TRP A 287 -9.84 -13.02 -3.44
C TRP A 287 -10.93 -12.21 -4.17
N LYS A 288 -12.20 -12.38 -3.79
CA LYS A 288 -13.36 -11.83 -4.52
C LYS A 288 -13.24 -10.33 -4.79
N LEU A 289 -12.98 -9.52 -3.75
CA LEU A 289 -12.91 -8.06 -3.90
C LEU A 289 -11.73 -7.62 -4.78
N VAL A 290 -10.59 -8.32 -4.68
CA VAL A 290 -9.41 -8.07 -5.52
C VAL A 290 -9.76 -8.34 -6.98
N LYS A 291 -10.30 -9.52 -7.28
CA LYS A 291 -10.69 -9.94 -8.64
C LYS A 291 -11.72 -8.99 -9.24
N LEU A 292 -12.78 -8.66 -8.49
CA LEU A 292 -13.83 -7.72 -8.92
C LEU A 292 -13.28 -6.33 -9.26
N LEU A 293 -12.29 -5.84 -8.50
CA LEU A 293 -11.67 -4.55 -8.75
C LEU A 293 -10.75 -4.57 -9.97
N VAL A 294 -9.95 -5.63 -10.14
CA VAL A 294 -9.10 -5.84 -11.32
C VAL A 294 -9.96 -5.88 -12.59
N ASP A 295 -11.07 -6.62 -12.55
CA ASP A 295 -11.97 -6.79 -13.69
C ASP A 295 -12.56 -5.46 -14.20
N LYS A 296 -12.65 -4.42 -13.35
CA LYS A 296 -13.12 -3.08 -13.79
C LYS A 296 -12.20 -2.36 -14.77
N ASN A 297 -10.99 -2.85 -14.98
CA ASN A 297 -10.05 -2.24 -15.91
C ASN A 297 -10.33 -2.62 -17.39
N PHE A 298 -11.16 -3.65 -17.63
CA PHE A 298 -11.38 -4.30 -18.92
C PHE A 298 -12.83 -4.27 -19.40
#